data_AF-A0A1F9LSH1-F1
#
_entry.id   AF-A0A1F9LSH1-F1
#
_cell.length_a   1.000
_cell.length_b   1.000
_cell.length_c   1.000
_cell.angle_alpha   90.00
_cell.angle_beta   90.00
_cell.angle_gamma   90.00
#
_symmetry.space_group_name_H-M   'P 1'
#
loop_
_entity.id
_entity.type
_entity.pdbx_description
1 polymer ?
#
loop_
_entity_poly.entity_id
_entity_poly.type
_entity_poly.pdbx_seq_one_letter_code
_entity_poly.pdbx_strand_id
1 'polypeptide(L)'
;MNMRMAARAISRRMVMEASVFEVIESYPEDKYMPSYLVFARHGGTVFHLLFATDIINNNVRLVAAYHPSSTVWNDDMKTRRAT
;
A
#
# COMPACT_ATOMS: atom_id res chain seq x y z
N MET A 1 1.33 23.29 -6.74
CA MET A 1 1.72 22.49 -5.56
C MET A 1 2.97 21.70 -5.93
N ASN A 2 4.16 22.17 -5.55
CA ASN A 2 5.43 21.49 -5.83
C ASN A 2 5.83 20.65 -4.61
N MET A 3 5.83 19.34 -4.77
CA MET A 3 6.26 18.39 -3.74
C MET A 3 7.65 17.86 -4.09
N ARG A 4 8.65 18.13 -3.23
CA ARG A 4 9.99 17.53 -3.33
C ARG A 4 9.94 16.12 -2.74
N MET A 5 10.01 15.11 -3.60
CA MET A 5 10.05 13.71 -3.19
C MET A 5 11.46 13.37 -2.69
N ALA A 6 11.60 12.99 -1.42
CA ALA A 6 12.87 12.46 -0.89
C ALA A 6 13.19 11.11 -1.55
N ALA A 7 14.46 10.77 -1.73
CA ALA A 7 14.92 9.56 -2.44
C ALA A 7 14.48 8.20 -1.81
N ARG A 8 13.81 8.22 -0.65
CA ARG A 8 13.18 7.06 0.01
C ARG A 8 11.65 7.04 -0.10
N ALA A 9 11.06 8.00 -0.82
CA ALA A 9 9.63 8.12 -0.99
C ALA A 9 9.17 7.20 -2.12
N ILE A 10 8.10 6.46 -1.87
CA ILE A 10 7.39 5.71 -2.91
C ILE A 10 6.83 6.72 -3.92
N SER A 11 7.35 6.68 -5.14
CA SER A 11 6.95 7.62 -6.18
C SER A 11 5.62 7.22 -6.82
N ARG A 12 4.87 8.20 -7.35
CA ARG A 12 3.68 7.92 -8.15
C ARG A 12 3.99 6.95 -9.30
N ARG A 13 5.15 7.10 -9.95
CA ARG A 13 5.59 6.20 -11.03
C ARG A 13 5.73 4.76 -10.55
N MET A 14 6.38 4.53 -9.40
CA MET A 14 6.50 3.18 -8.82
C MET A 14 5.13 2.55 -8.57
N VAL A 15 4.17 3.33 -8.08
CA VAL A 15 2.80 2.82 -7.88
C VAL A 15 2.16 2.49 -9.22
N MET A 16 2.21 3.38 -10.21
CA MET A 16 1.56 3.16 -11.52
C MET A 16 2.21 2.04 -12.35
N GLU A 17 3.51 1.78 -12.16
CA GLU A 17 4.27 0.78 -12.92
C GLU A 17 4.51 -0.52 -12.13
N ALA A 18 3.92 -0.67 -10.94
CA ALA A 18 4.10 -1.87 -10.14
C ALA A 18 3.68 -3.12 -10.91
N SER A 19 4.51 -4.14 -10.86
CA SER A 19 4.32 -5.41 -11.56
C SER A 19 3.36 -6.36 -10.85
N VAL A 20 3.14 -6.14 -9.55
CA VAL A 20 2.27 -6.98 -8.70
C VAL A 20 1.45 -6.09 -7.79
N PHE A 21 0.18 -6.44 -7.64
CA PHE A 21 -0.70 -5.93 -6.60
C PHE A 21 -1.44 -7.12 -5.97
N GLU A 22 -1.46 -7.18 -4.65
CA GLU A 22 -2.14 -8.23 -3.90
C GLU A 22 -2.75 -7.63 -2.63
N VAL A 23 -4.05 -7.82 -2.42
CA VAL A 23 -4.69 -7.45 -1.15
C VAL A 23 -4.21 -8.44 -0.09
N ILE A 24 -3.54 -7.92 0.94
CA ILE A 24 -2.99 -8.72 2.05
C ILE A 24 -3.79 -8.56 3.33
N GLU A 25 -4.47 -7.42 3.53
CA GLU A 25 -5.44 -7.21 4.61
C GLU A 25 -6.63 -6.42 4.10
N SER A 26 -7.81 -6.74 4.62
CA SER A 26 -9.07 -6.07 4.28
C SER A 26 -9.73 -5.53 5.55
N TYR A 27 -10.15 -4.27 5.51
CA TYR A 27 -10.84 -3.57 6.60
C TYR A 27 -12.16 -3.00 6.07
N PRO A 28 -13.16 -3.87 5.80
CA PRO A 28 -14.43 -3.44 5.22
C PRO A 28 -15.24 -2.52 6.13
N GLU A 29 -14.96 -2.54 7.44
CA GLU A 29 -15.67 -1.80 8.48
C GLU A 29 -14.93 -0.54 8.95
N ASP A 30 -13.88 -0.12 8.25
CA ASP A 30 -13.15 1.10 8.59
C ASP A 30 -14.08 2.32 8.66
N LYS A 31 -13.87 3.15 9.69
CA LYS A 31 -14.79 4.21 10.13
C LYS A 31 -15.33 5.11 9.00
N TYR A 32 -14.50 5.42 8.01
CA TYR A 32 -14.85 6.36 6.94
C TYR A 32 -15.25 5.65 5.65
N MET A 33 -14.47 4.65 5.23
CA MET A 33 -14.66 3.88 4.00
C MET A 33 -13.98 2.52 4.18
N PRO A 34 -14.49 1.45 3.53
CA PRO A 34 -13.74 0.21 3.41
C PRO A 34 -12.31 0.49 2.93
N SER A 35 -11.34 -0.13 3.58
CA SER A 35 -9.93 0.04 3.21
C SER A 35 -9.22 -1.30 3.04
N TYR A 36 -8.18 -1.31 2.22
CA TYR A 36 -7.44 -2.52 1.86
C TYR A 36 -5.96 -2.21 1.87
N LEU A 37 -5.22 -3.01 2.63
CA LEU A 37 -3.77 -3.00 2.58
C LEU A 37 -3.32 -3.90 1.42
N VAL A 38 -2.56 -3.32 0.51
CA VAL A 38 -2.12 -3.95 -0.72
C VAL A 38 -0.60 -4.05 -0.71
N PHE A 39 -0.10 -5.27 -0.88
CA PHE A 39 1.28 -5.53 -1.24
C PHE A 39 1.49 -5.17 -2.70
N ALA A 40 2.56 -4.41 -2.97
CA ALA A 40 2.98 -4.09 -4.32
C ALA A 40 4.48 -4.24 -4.50
N ARG A 41 4.87 -4.53 -5.74
CA ARG A 41 6.28 -4.65 -6.12
C ARG A 41 6.53 -3.91 -7.42
N HIS A 42 7.59 -3.11 -7.45
CA HIS A 42 8.10 -2.47 -8.65
C HIS A 42 9.60 -2.77 -8.75
N GLY A 43 9.99 -3.58 -9.74
CA GLY A 43 11.34 -4.13 -9.82
C GLY A 43 11.71 -4.95 -8.58
N GLY A 44 12.87 -4.66 -7.99
CA GLY A 44 13.35 -5.30 -6.75
C GLY A 44 12.74 -4.75 -5.46
N THR A 45 11.91 -3.70 -5.54
CA THR A 45 11.43 -2.97 -4.36
C THR A 45 10.00 -3.36 -4.00
N VAL A 46 9.81 -3.74 -2.74
CA VAL A 46 8.50 -4.00 -2.13
C VAL A 46 7.99 -2.76 -1.39
N PHE A 47 6.69 -2.51 -1.48
CA PHE A 47 6.01 -1.48 -0.71
C PHE A 47 4.54 -1.85 -0.48
N HIS A 48 3.98 -1.32 0.59
CA HIS A 48 2.57 -1.44 0.94
C HIS A 48 1.82 -0.15 0.62
N LEU A 49 0.59 -0.31 0.14
CA LEU A 49 -0.34 0.75 -0.18
C LEU A 49 -1.62 0.54 0.63
N LEU A 50 -2.10 1.56 1.32
CA LEU A 50 -3.43 1.55 1.92
C LEU A 50 -4.39 2.29 1.00
N PHE A 51 -5.35 1.58 0.44
CA PHE A 51 -6.40 2.16 -0.37
C PHE A 51 -7.69 2.28 0.42
N ALA A 52 -8.32 3.44 0.40
CA ALA A 52 -9.72 3.61 0.78
C ALA A 52 -10.59 3.53 -0.47
N THR A 53 -11.63 2.71 -0.45
CA THR A 53 -12.52 2.48 -1.59
C THR A 53 -13.88 3.12 -1.36
N ASP A 54 -14.23 4.03 -2.25
CA ASP A 54 -15.54 4.66 -2.33
C ASP A 54 -16.35 3.92 -3.39
N ILE A 55 -16.96 2.82 -2.96
CA ILE A 55 -17.66 1.87 -3.84
C ILE A 55 -18.83 2.56 -4.55
N ILE A 56 -19.57 3.40 -3.83
CA ILE A 56 -20.75 4.12 -4.34
C ILE A 56 -20.34 5.04 -5.52
N ASN A 57 -19.25 5.78 -5.36
CA ASN A 57 -18.79 6.73 -6.38
C ASN A 57 -17.75 6.13 -7.36
N ASN A 58 -17.54 4.80 -7.31
CA ASN A 58 -16.55 4.08 -8.12
C ASN A 58 -15.16 4.74 -8.10
N ASN A 59 -14.67 5.08 -6.91
CA ASN A 59 -13.42 5.80 -6.74
C ASN A 59 -12.53 5.14 -5.68
N VAL A 60 -11.21 5.22 -5.87
CA VAL A 60 -10.23 4.67 -4.93
C VAL A 60 -9.21 5.75 -4.60
N ARG A 61 -8.88 5.89 -3.32
CA ARG A 61 -7.94 6.89 -2.81
C ARG A 61 -6.76 6.19 -2.16
N LEU A 62 -5.54 6.52 -2.58
CA LEU A 62 -4.33 6.08 -1.89
C LEU A 62 -4.16 6.91 -0.60
N VAL A 63 -4.39 6.28 0.55
CA VAL A 63 -4.32 6.92 1.87
C VAL A 63 -2.88 6.98 2.37
N ALA A 64 -2.15 5.87 2.21
CA ALA A 64 -0.77 5.76 2.67
C ALA A 64 0.04 4.85 1.75
N ALA A 65 1.35 5.12 1.66
CA ALA A 65 2.31 4.26 0.99
C ALA A 65 3.59 4.17 1.84
N TYR A 66 4.08 2.97 2.11
CA TYR A 66 5.28 2.76 2.93
C TYR A 66 6.04 1.48 2.57
N HIS A 67 7.33 1.41 2.90
CA HIS A 67 8.11 0.18 2.78
C HIS A 67 7.88 -0.70 4.01
N PRO A 68 7.47 -1.97 3.87
CA PRO A 68 7.28 -2.85 5.02
C PRO A 68 8.61 -3.09 5.75
N SER A 69 8.57 -3.06 7.08
CA SER A 69 9.71 -3.41 7.93
C SER A 69 9.70 -4.90 8.27
N SER A 70 10.86 -5.55 8.20
CA SER A 70 11.04 -6.95 8.64
C SER A 70 10.80 -7.15 10.14
N THR A 71 10.68 -6.08 10.93
CA THR A 71 10.27 -6.17 12.35
C THR A 71 8.77 -6.40 12.53
N VAL A 72 7.95 -6.02 11.55
CA VAL A 72 6.48 -6.13 11.59
C VAL A 72 5.98 -7.24 10.66
N TRP A 73 6.70 -7.49 9.57
CA TRP A 73 6.32 -8.43 8.52
C TRP A 73 7.30 -9.61 8.46
N ASN A 74 6.78 -10.79 8.14
CA ASN A 74 7.55 -11.99 7.83
C ASN A 74 8.39 -11.77 6.56
N ASP A 75 9.24 -12.75 6.24
CA ASP A 75 10.19 -12.65 5.13
C ASP A 75 9.51 -12.57 3.76
N ASP A 76 8.25 -12.98 3.66
CA ASP A 76 7.39 -12.79 2.49
C ASP A 76 6.99 -11.31 2.26
N MET A 77 7.24 -10.45 3.24
CA MET A 77 6.82 -9.05 3.33
C MET A 77 5.31 -8.86 3.18
N LYS A 78 4.50 -9.88 3.44
CA LYS A 78 3.03 -9.87 3.26
C LYS A 78 2.28 -10.31 4.51
N THR A 79 2.86 -11.22 5.29
CA THR A 79 2.23 -11.77 6.49
C THR A 79 2.78 -11.04 7.72
N ARG A 80 1.92 -10.61 8.64
CA ARG A 80 2.36 -10.02 9.91
C ARG A 80 3.14 -11.05 10.74
N ARG A 81 4.18 -10.59 11.42
CA ARG A 81 4.79 -11.39 12.50
C ARG A 81 3.79 -11.51 13.64
N ALA A 82 3.63 -12.73 14.16
CA ALA A 82 2.97 -12.92 15.44
C ALA A 82 3.78 -12.18 16.51
N THR A 83 3.07 -11.40 17.33
CA THR A 83 3.67 -10.73 18.49
C THR A 83 3.92 -11.73 19.60
#